data_AF-A0A016RS10-F1
#
_entry.id   AF-A0A016RS10-F1
#
_cell.length_a   1.000
_cell.length_b   1.000
_cell.length_c   1.000
_cell.angle_alpha   90.00
_cell.angle_beta   90.00
_cell.angle_gamma   90.00
#
_symmetry.space_group_name_H-M   'P 1'
#
loop_
_entity.id
_entity.type
_entity.pdbx_description
1 polymer ?
#
loop_
_entity_poly.entity_id
_entity_poly.type
_entity_poly.pdbx_seq_one_letter_code
_entity_poly.pdbx_strand_id
1 'polypeptide(L)'
;MDASDDELDYEDGLCDNCGEECHTLHPIDEVKLCYVCRMYYKLMRKHRPCNYTSAISEFRQRKVRKCPEDMQDIAHDFAEMAQYVEVNGNDSEPVQVVQSPKTKCHEETKAAMRELTKVRSRAVRLECTLKAQRAEGLMSGLDSYRYLVSKEDRRDEEGSSRRDRVRGSHTWTEEERIIAFHCLLRYGRDFDAVAEVLGTKTSDKVKSFYTDMKADIDKLLEKEAEKETELINSFDVEKELSVDTSKTVEVVNLD
;
A
#
# COMPACT_ATOMS: atom_id res chain seq x y z
N MET A 1 42.27 -68.87 -37.76
CA MET A 1 41.58 -68.16 -38.84
C MET A 1 41.30 -66.78 -38.28
N ASP A 2 42.16 -65.83 -38.65
CA ASP A 2 42.04 -64.42 -38.29
C ASP A 2 40.71 -63.88 -38.82
N ALA A 3 39.87 -63.39 -37.92
CA ALA A 3 38.88 -62.39 -38.24
C ALA A 3 39.43 -61.10 -37.65
N SER A 4 40.03 -60.28 -38.52
CA SER A 4 40.34 -58.89 -38.22
C SER A 4 39.04 -58.20 -37.81
N ASP A 5 38.94 -57.87 -36.53
CA ASP A 5 37.96 -56.94 -36.00
C ASP A 5 38.25 -55.60 -36.68
N ASP A 6 37.51 -55.29 -37.74
CA ASP A 6 37.42 -53.93 -38.25
C ASP A 6 36.80 -53.09 -37.12
N GLU A 7 37.65 -52.34 -36.43
CA GLU A 7 37.29 -51.32 -35.46
C GLU A 7 36.45 -50.26 -36.20
N LEU A 8 35.14 -50.51 -36.27
CA LEU A 8 34.18 -49.61 -36.89
C LEU A 8 33.99 -48.43 -35.92
N ASP A 9 34.54 -47.28 -36.27
CA ASP A 9 34.31 -45.99 -35.60
C ASP A 9 32.81 -45.67 -35.59
N TYR A 10 32.14 -46.06 -34.49
CA TYR A 10 30.76 -45.68 -34.24
C TYR A 10 30.74 -44.27 -33.67
N GLU A 11 30.37 -43.31 -34.51
CA GLU A 11 30.11 -41.96 -34.06
C GLU A 11 28.63 -41.76 -33.71
N ASP A 12 28.41 -41.11 -32.57
CA ASP A 12 27.11 -40.56 -32.19
C ASP A 12 26.80 -39.35 -33.07
N GLY A 13 25.60 -39.30 -33.63
CA GLY A 13 25.22 -38.16 -34.46
C GLY A 13 23.90 -38.34 -35.21
N LEU A 14 23.71 -37.49 -36.22
CA LEU A 14 22.53 -37.51 -37.08
C LEU A 14 22.77 -38.41 -38.29
N CYS A 15 21.78 -39.23 -38.62
CA CYS A 15 21.79 -39.99 -39.85
C CYS A 15 21.67 -39.07 -41.07
N ASP A 16 22.61 -39.16 -42.02
CA ASP A 16 22.65 -38.34 -43.24
C ASP A 16 21.46 -38.58 -44.18
N ASN A 17 20.75 -39.71 -44.03
CA ASN A 17 19.56 -39.98 -44.83
C ASN A 17 18.26 -39.59 -44.13
N CYS A 18 18.03 -39.96 -42.87
CA CYS A 18 16.74 -39.72 -42.21
C CYS A 18 16.73 -38.56 -41.21
N GLY A 19 17.89 -38.03 -40.84
CA GLY A 19 18.03 -36.93 -39.88
C GLY A 19 17.69 -37.30 -38.43
N GLU A 20 17.55 -38.60 -38.12
CA GLU A 20 17.30 -39.08 -36.76
C GLU A 20 18.61 -39.14 -35.99
N GLU A 21 18.58 -38.77 -34.71
CA GLU A 21 19.71 -38.90 -33.79
C GLU A 21 19.91 -40.36 -33.40
N CYS A 22 21.12 -40.87 -33.57
CA CYS A 22 21.45 -42.27 -33.35
C CYS A 22 22.78 -42.38 -32.61
N HIS A 23 22.81 -43.24 -31.60
CA HIS A 23 24.03 -43.58 -30.84
C HIS A 23 25.01 -44.47 -31.62
N THR A 24 24.68 -44.80 -32.86
CA THR A 24 25.46 -45.71 -33.68
C THR A 24 25.17 -45.42 -35.14
N LEU A 25 26.06 -44.65 -35.75
CA LEU A 25 26.05 -44.43 -37.19
C LEU A 25 27.00 -45.39 -37.88
N HIS A 26 26.60 -45.81 -39.07
CA HIS A 26 27.39 -46.72 -39.89
C HIS A 26 27.83 -46.01 -41.17
N PRO A 27 29.14 -45.89 -41.41
CA PRO A 27 29.65 -45.29 -42.63
C PRO A 27 29.36 -46.19 -43.84
N ILE A 28 28.93 -45.57 -44.93
CA ILE A 28 28.83 -46.16 -46.27
C ILE A 28 29.34 -45.09 -47.23
N ASP A 29 30.49 -45.32 -47.85
CA ASP A 29 31.20 -44.33 -48.66
C ASP A 29 31.39 -43.01 -47.89
N GLU A 30 30.77 -41.91 -48.33
CA GLU A 30 30.88 -40.58 -47.70
C GLU A 30 29.73 -40.26 -46.72
N VAL A 31 28.76 -41.16 -46.53
CA VAL A 31 27.55 -40.91 -45.71
C VAL A 31 27.48 -41.80 -44.48
N LYS A 32 27.06 -41.22 -43.36
CA LYS A 32 26.86 -41.89 -42.06
C LYS A 32 25.36 -42.15 -41.85
N LEU A 33 24.98 -43.43 -41.84
CA LEU A 33 23.58 -43.85 -41.80
C LEU A 33 23.24 -44.58 -40.51
N CYS A 34 22.05 -44.34 -39.94
CA CYS A 34 21.51 -45.19 -38.89
C CYS A 34 21.31 -46.62 -39.40
N TYR A 35 21.24 -47.58 -38.48
CA TYR A 35 21.08 -49.01 -38.80
C TYR A 35 19.96 -49.28 -39.82
N VAL A 36 18.79 -48.64 -39.65
CA VAL A 36 17.62 -48.81 -40.52
C VAL A 36 17.88 -48.30 -41.93
N CYS A 37 18.47 -47.11 -42.06
CA CYS A 37 18.80 -46.51 -43.36
C CYS A 37 19.89 -47.29 -44.07
N ARG A 38 20.90 -47.78 -43.33
CA ARG A 38 21.94 -48.67 -43.85
C ARG A 38 21.37 -49.98 -44.37
N MET A 39 20.50 -50.63 -43.59
CA MET A 39 19.93 -51.91 -43.98
C MET A 39 19.09 -51.78 -45.25
N TYR A 40 18.31 -50.71 -45.35
CA TYR A 40 17.55 -50.39 -46.57
C TYR A 40 18.47 -50.18 -47.77
N TYR A 41 19.55 -49.39 -47.61
CA TYR A 41 20.53 -49.16 -48.68
C TYR A 41 21.19 -50.45 -49.15
N LYS A 42 21.55 -51.35 -48.22
CA LYS A 42 22.12 -52.66 -48.55
C LYS A 42 21.18 -53.54 -49.37
N LEU A 43 19.88 -53.56 -49.03
CA LEU A 43 18.88 -54.39 -49.69
C LEU A 43 18.44 -53.82 -51.04
N MET A 44 18.19 -52.51 -51.10
CA MET A 44 17.53 -51.87 -52.24
C MET A 44 18.49 -51.12 -53.16
N ARG A 45 19.76 -50.95 -52.75
CA ARG A 45 20.79 -50.17 -53.45
C ARG A 45 20.36 -48.73 -53.77
N LYS A 46 19.48 -48.18 -52.94
CA LYS A 46 19.00 -46.79 -52.99
C LYS A 46 18.69 -46.31 -51.57
N HIS A 47 18.74 -45.00 -51.35
CA HIS A 47 18.41 -44.41 -50.06
C HIS A 47 16.94 -44.63 -49.69
N ARG A 48 16.68 -44.82 -48.39
CA ARG A 48 15.32 -45.00 -47.87
C ARG A 48 14.54 -43.72 -48.13
N PRO A 49 13.36 -43.76 -48.75
CA PRO A 49 12.49 -42.59 -48.86
C PRO A 49 12.11 -42.13 -47.45
N CYS A 50 12.63 -40.98 -47.04
CA CYS A 50 12.36 -40.37 -45.74
C CYS A 50 12.22 -38.86 -45.89
N ASN A 51 11.53 -38.24 -44.94
CA ASN A 51 11.26 -36.81 -44.95
C ASN A 51 12.44 -36.00 -44.37
N TYR A 52 13.63 -36.26 -44.90
CA TYR A 52 14.91 -35.73 -44.43
C TYR A 52 14.90 -34.21 -44.27
N THR A 53 14.36 -33.51 -45.27
CA THR A 53 14.27 -32.06 -45.30
C THR A 53 13.47 -31.52 -44.12
N SER A 54 12.34 -32.16 -43.78
CA SER A 54 11.54 -31.76 -42.63
C SER A 54 12.27 -32.03 -41.31
N ALA A 55 12.84 -33.24 -41.13
CA ALA A 55 13.56 -33.61 -39.90
C ALA A 55 14.76 -32.68 -39.62
N ILE A 56 15.57 -32.38 -40.64
CA ILE A 56 16.73 -31.48 -40.52
C ILE A 56 16.27 -30.04 -40.26
N SER A 57 15.22 -29.57 -40.96
CA SER A 57 14.71 -28.20 -40.77
C SER A 57 14.20 -27.96 -39.35
N GLU A 58 13.51 -28.95 -38.79
CA GLU A 58 12.97 -28.88 -37.44
C GLU A 58 14.08 -28.92 -36.39
N PHE A 59 15.08 -29.78 -36.57
CA PHE A 59 16.25 -29.84 -35.68
C PHE A 59 17.06 -28.54 -35.68
N ARG A 60 17.35 -27.99 -36.87
CA ARG A 60 18.06 -26.71 -36.99
C ARG A 60 17.29 -25.58 -36.32
N GLN A 61 15.96 -25.56 -36.44
CA GLN A 61 15.13 -24.60 -35.73
C GLN A 61 15.17 -24.79 -34.21
N ARG A 62 15.15 -26.03 -33.70
CA ARG A 62 15.24 -26.33 -32.26
C ARG A 62 16.57 -25.87 -31.66
N LYS A 63 17.71 -26.08 -32.34
CA LYS A 63 19.04 -25.63 -31.86
C LYS A 63 19.20 -24.11 -31.81
N VAL A 64 18.41 -23.35 -32.58
CA VAL A 64 18.52 -21.88 -32.67
C VAL A 64 17.56 -21.17 -31.71
N ARG A 65 16.50 -21.85 -31.25
CA ARG A 65 15.53 -21.28 -30.30
C ARG A 65 16.17 -21.14 -28.92
N LYS A 66 16.56 -19.92 -28.58
CA LYS A 66 16.96 -19.52 -27.22
C LYS A 66 15.75 -18.99 -26.45
N CYS A 67 15.81 -19.08 -25.13
CA CYS A 67 14.86 -18.36 -24.27
C CYS A 67 14.99 -16.86 -24.56
N PRO A 68 13.89 -16.15 -24.84
CA PRO A 68 13.89 -14.69 -24.92
C PRO A 68 14.56 -14.08 -23.69
N GLU A 69 15.32 -13.00 -23.87
CA GLU A 69 16.14 -12.39 -22.81
C GLU A 69 15.31 -11.93 -21.61
N ASP A 70 14.11 -11.41 -21.85
CA ASP A 70 13.12 -11.00 -20.84
C ASP A 70 12.49 -12.17 -20.08
N MET A 71 12.65 -13.39 -20.57
CA MET A 71 12.09 -14.61 -19.97
C MET A 71 13.14 -15.47 -19.27
N GLN A 72 14.43 -15.13 -19.38
CA GLN A 72 15.51 -15.92 -18.78
C GLN A 72 15.41 -15.96 -17.26
N ASP A 73 15.18 -14.81 -16.63
CA ASP A 73 15.04 -14.70 -15.17
C ASP A 73 13.84 -15.52 -14.68
N ILE A 74 12.69 -15.41 -15.34
CA ILE A 74 11.48 -16.19 -15.01
C ILE A 74 11.74 -17.69 -15.13
N ALA A 75 12.49 -18.12 -16.16
CA ALA A 75 12.83 -19.52 -16.35
C ALA A 75 13.79 -20.03 -15.27
N HIS A 76 14.77 -19.21 -14.85
CA HIS A 76 15.68 -19.53 -13.76
C HIS A 76 14.95 -19.61 -12.42
N ASP A 77 14.11 -18.63 -12.11
CA ASP A 77 13.28 -18.60 -10.90
C ASP A 77 12.34 -19.81 -10.85
N PHE A 78 11.71 -20.16 -11.97
CA PHE A 78 10.88 -21.35 -12.05
C PHE A 78 11.68 -22.62 -11.74
N ALA A 79 12.86 -22.77 -12.34
CA ALA A 79 13.72 -23.94 -12.12
C ALA A 79 14.17 -24.03 -10.66
N GLU A 80 14.53 -22.91 -10.04
CA GLU A 80 14.88 -22.83 -8.62
C GLU A 80 13.68 -23.18 -7.72
N MET A 81 12.53 -22.60 -7.98
CA MET A 81 11.32 -22.76 -7.17
C MET A 81 10.68 -24.16 -7.30
N ALA A 82 10.95 -24.85 -8.41
CA ALA A 82 10.53 -26.23 -8.65
C ALA A 82 11.41 -27.26 -7.92
N GLN A 83 12.56 -26.87 -7.36
CA GLN A 83 13.40 -27.79 -6.58
C GLN A 83 12.68 -28.27 -5.33
N TYR A 84 12.87 -29.54 -5.00
CA TYR A 84 12.38 -30.13 -3.75
C TYR A 84 13.24 -29.67 -2.58
N VAL A 85 12.59 -29.39 -1.46
CA VAL A 85 13.26 -29.07 -0.19
C VAL A 85 13.71 -30.39 0.43
N GLU A 86 14.99 -30.46 0.81
CA GLU A 86 15.52 -31.60 1.54
C GLU A 86 14.89 -31.66 2.93
N VAL A 87 14.21 -32.77 3.22
CA VAL A 87 13.69 -33.05 4.55
C VAL A 87 14.78 -33.79 5.31
N ASN A 88 15.54 -33.08 6.14
CA ASN A 88 16.43 -33.72 7.10
C ASN A 88 15.56 -34.49 8.10
N GLY A 89 15.40 -35.79 7.84
CA GLY A 89 14.76 -36.71 8.76
C GLY A 89 15.53 -36.72 10.07
N ASN A 90 14.92 -36.21 11.13
CA ASN A 90 15.47 -36.38 12.46
C ASN A 90 15.20 -37.85 12.85
N ASP A 91 16.17 -38.74 12.62
CA ASP A 91 16.08 -40.19 12.88
C ASP A 91 15.89 -40.57 14.37
N SER A 92 15.63 -39.58 15.23
CA SER A 92 15.55 -39.73 16.69
C SER A 92 14.10 -39.79 17.23
N GLU A 93 13.08 -39.64 16.40
CA GLU A 93 11.67 -39.70 16.81
C GLU A 93 11.07 -41.09 16.55
N PRO A 94 10.37 -41.71 17.52
CA PRO A 94 9.78 -43.05 17.38
C PRO A 94 8.61 -43.11 16.36
N VAL A 95 8.14 -41.94 15.89
CA VAL A 95 7.07 -41.82 14.90
C VAL A 95 7.60 -41.13 13.66
N GLN A 96 7.80 -41.89 12.58
CA GLN A 96 8.20 -41.35 11.29
C GLN A 96 6.96 -40.91 10.51
N VAL A 97 6.69 -39.60 10.48
CA VAL A 97 5.61 -39.04 9.66
C VAL A 97 6.11 -38.92 8.22
N VAL A 98 5.69 -39.85 7.35
CA VAL A 98 5.99 -39.79 5.92
C VAL A 98 5.20 -38.64 5.30
N GLN A 99 5.91 -37.59 4.88
CA GLN A 99 5.33 -36.48 4.14
C GLN A 99 5.78 -36.54 2.67
N SER A 100 4.91 -36.08 1.77
CA SER A 100 5.27 -35.90 0.37
C SER A 100 6.34 -34.81 0.26
N PRO A 101 7.41 -35.02 -0.53
CA PRO A 101 8.40 -33.99 -0.81
C PRO A 101 7.73 -32.70 -1.27
N LYS A 102 8.11 -31.58 -0.66
CA LYS A 102 7.57 -30.26 -1.00
C LYS A 102 8.58 -29.49 -1.80
N THR A 103 8.10 -28.72 -2.78
CA THR A 103 8.95 -27.80 -3.53
C THR A 103 9.22 -26.54 -2.73
N LYS A 104 10.29 -25.83 -3.07
CA LYS A 104 10.58 -24.50 -2.51
C LYS A 104 9.39 -23.55 -2.67
N CYS A 105 8.74 -23.57 -3.84
CA CYS A 105 7.51 -22.82 -4.11
C CYS A 105 6.40 -23.09 -3.08
N HIS A 106 6.20 -24.34 -2.69
CA HIS A 106 5.16 -24.70 -1.72
C HIS A 106 5.44 -24.08 -0.33
N GLU A 107 6.67 -24.19 0.16
CA GLU A 107 7.04 -23.66 1.47
C GLU A 107 7.04 -22.13 1.50
N GLU A 108 7.51 -21.46 0.45
CA GLU A 108 7.45 -20.00 0.34
C GLU A 108 6.00 -19.50 0.29
N THR A 109 5.14 -20.15 -0.51
CA THR A 109 3.71 -19.81 -0.56
C THR A 109 3.08 -19.95 0.82
N LYS A 110 3.40 -21.02 1.54
CA LYS A 110 2.91 -21.27 2.90
C LYS A 110 3.43 -20.24 3.91
N ALA A 111 4.70 -19.85 3.80
CA ALA A 111 5.29 -18.79 4.62
C ALA A 111 4.59 -17.45 4.37
N ALA A 112 4.39 -17.09 3.10
CA ALA A 112 3.67 -15.88 2.70
C ALA A 112 2.23 -15.86 3.23
N MET A 113 1.50 -16.98 3.14
CA MET A 113 0.14 -17.09 3.70
C MET A 113 0.11 -16.90 5.23
N ARG A 114 1.13 -17.39 5.95
CA ARG A 114 1.25 -17.19 7.40
C ARG A 114 1.49 -15.72 7.73
N GLU A 115 2.39 -15.05 7.02
CA GLU A 115 2.64 -13.62 7.21
C GLU A 115 1.41 -12.77 6.89
N LEU A 116 0.72 -13.06 5.79
CA LEU A 116 -0.54 -12.39 5.44
C LEU A 116 -1.57 -12.51 6.57
N THR A 117 -1.69 -13.69 7.18
CA THR A 117 -2.60 -13.91 8.31
C THR A 117 -2.20 -13.08 9.53
N LYS A 118 -0.89 -13.02 9.85
CA LYS A 118 -0.38 -12.19 10.95
C LYS A 118 -0.69 -10.71 10.72
N VAL A 119 -0.40 -10.19 9.54
CA VAL A 119 -0.64 -8.77 9.18
C VAL A 119 -2.13 -8.44 9.25
N ARG A 120 -2.99 -9.27 8.66
CA ARG A 120 -4.45 -9.10 8.74
C ARG A 120 -4.94 -9.05 10.19
N SER A 121 -4.47 -9.97 11.03
CA SER A 121 -4.86 -9.99 12.44
C SER A 121 -4.43 -8.73 13.20
N ARG A 122 -3.23 -8.19 12.89
CA ARG A 122 -2.71 -6.95 13.48
C ARG A 122 -3.56 -5.74 13.06
N ALA A 123 -3.89 -5.65 11.78
CA ALA A 123 -4.72 -4.58 11.24
C ALA A 123 -6.12 -4.56 11.90
N VAL A 124 -6.76 -5.72 12.01
CA VAL A 124 -8.09 -5.84 12.68
C VAL A 124 -8.00 -5.42 14.14
N ARG A 125 -6.98 -5.88 14.89
CA ARG A 125 -6.80 -5.46 16.29
C ARG A 125 -6.63 -3.96 16.42
N LEU A 126 -5.76 -3.37 15.58
CA LEU A 126 -5.54 -1.92 15.57
C LEU A 126 -6.83 -1.15 15.28
N GLU A 127 -7.59 -1.59 14.28
CA GLU A 127 -8.88 -0.98 13.93
C GLU A 127 -9.86 -1.02 15.10
N CYS A 128 -10.01 -2.18 15.75
CA CYS A 128 -10.85 -2.32 16.94
C CYS A 128 -10.41 -1.39 18.07
N THR A 129 -9.11 -1.32 18.35
CA THR A 129 -8.55 -0.42 19.38
C THR A 129 -8.84 1.05 19.06
N LEU A 130 -8.62 1.49 17.82
CA LEU A 130 -8.87 2.87 17.42
C LEU A 130 -10.37 3.22 17.49
N LYS A 131 -11.24 2.29 17.10
CA LYS A 131 -12.69 2.47 17.24
C LYS A 131 -13.11 2.57 18.71
N ALA A 132 -12.55 1.72 19.57
CA ALA A 132 -12.82 1.78 21.01
C ALA A 132 -12.33 3.09 21.62
N GLN A 133 -11.09 3.52 21.33
CA GLN A 133 -10.56 4.80 21.81
C GLN A 133 -11.39 6.00 21.35
N ARG A 134 -11.85 6.00 20.09
CA ARG A 134 -12.77 7.05 19.59
C ARG A 134 -14.11 7.01 20.30
N ALA A 135 -14.66 5.83 20.54
CA ALA A 135 -15.90 5.70 21.29
C ALA A 135 -15.69 6.22 22.71
N GLU A 136 -14.72 5.71 23.46
CA GLU A 136 -14.44 6.11 24.85
C GLU A 136 -14.14 7.61 24.99
N GLY A 137 -13.32 8.19 24.10
CA GLY A 137 -13.02 9.61 24.10
C GLY A 137 -14.19 10.52 23.71
N LEU A 138 -15.23 9.95 23.07
CA LEU A 138 -16.42 10.68 22.61
C LEU A 138 -17.71 10.24 23.33
N MET A 139 -17.64 9.27 24.25
CA MET A 139 -18.79 8.62 24.88
C MET A 139 -19.51 9.50 25.91
N SER A 140 -18.88 10.60 26.37
CA SER A 140 -19.58 11.74 26.99
C SER A 140 -19.48 13.05 26.17
N GLY A 141 -18.83 12.96 25.00
CA GLY A 141 -18.65 13.99 23.98
C GLY A 141 -18.68 15.44 24.47
N LEU A 142 -19.49 16.25 23.78
CA LEU A 142 -19.82 17.62 24.15
C LEU A 142 -21.10 17.71 25.00
N ASP A 143 -21.74 16.58 25.33
CA ASP A 143 -23.01 16.57 26.06
C ASP A 143 -22.87 17.17 27.46
N SER A 144 -21.70 16.97 28.10
CA SER A 144 -21.34 17.65 29.34
C SER A 144 -21.27 19.18 29.21
N TYR A 145 -21.05 19.71 28.01
CA TYR A 145 -21.01 21.15 27.72
C TYR A 145 -22.30 21.68 27.11
N ARG A 146 -23.25 20.80 26.75
CA ARG A 146 -24.53 21.17 26.14
C ARG A 146 -25.33 22.17 26.98
N TYR A 147 -25.21 22.11 28.32
CA TYR A 147 -25.86 23.07 29.22
C TYR A 147 -25.40 24.52 29.01
N LEU A 148 -24.17 24.74 28.51
CA LEU A 148 -23.64 26.08 28.23
C LEU A 148 -24.42 26.75 27.09
N VAL A 149 -24.90 25.96 26.13
CA VAL A 149 -25.72 26.43 25.00
C VAL A 149 -27.21 26.46 25.36
N SER A 150 -27.69 25.49 26.17
CA SER A 150 -29.11 25.40 26.54
C SER A 150 -29.61 26.48 27.52
N LYS A 151 -28.72 27.29 28.11
CA LYS A 151 -29.14 28.45 28.93
C LYS A 151 -29.86 29.52 28.10
N GLU A 152 -29.59 29.58 26.79
CA GLU A 152 -30.34 30.43 25.85
C GLU A 152 -31.78 29.92 25.68
N ASP A 153 -31.98 28.60 25.51
CA ASP A 153 -33.28 27.98 25.23
C ASP A 153 -34.23 27.92 26.46
N ARG A 154 -33.74 27.99 27.70
CA ARG A 154 -34.65 28.01 28.88
C ARG A 154 -35.42 29.32 29.05
N ARG A 155 -35.10 30.36 28.26
CA ARG A 155 -35.98 31.53 28.12
C ARG A 155 -37.21 31.25 27.25
N ASP A 156 -37.27 30.13 26.54
CA ASP A 156 -38.33 29.79 25.58
C ASP A 156 -39.48 28.92 26.16
N GLU A 157 -39.38 28.39 27.40
CA GLU A 157 -40.45 27.53 27.98
C GLU A 157 -41.56 28.31 28.70
N GLU A 158 -41.30 29.53 29.16
CA GLU A 158 -42.37 30.45 29.60
C GLU A 158 -42.84 31.32 28.42
N GLY A 159 -43.54 30.68 27.49
CA GLY A 159 -44.60 31.32 26.72
C GLY A 159 -44.21 32.44 25.74
N SER A 160 -43.02 32.44 25.15
CA SER A 160 -42.73 33.36 24.03
C SER A 160 -42.90 32.65 22.68
N SER A 161 -43.95 33.03 21.97
CA SER A 161 -44.20 32.62 20.59
C SER A 161 -42.95 32.81 19.75
N ARG A 162 -42.59 31.82 18.92
CA ARG A 162 -41.50 31.87 17.89
C ARG A 162 -41.49 33.11 16.98
N ARG A 163 -42.49 33.99 17.09
CA ARG A 163 -42.57 35.30 16.44
C ARG A 163 -41.74 36.42 17.11
N ASP A 164 -41.12 36.18 18.26
CA ASP A 164 -40.30 37.20 18.95
C ASP A 164 -38.78 37.00 18.77
N ARG A 165 -38.35 35.96 18.03
CA ARG A 165 -36.96 35.90 17.55
C ARG A 165 -36.75 37.05 16.57
N VAL A 166 -36.09 38.08 17.09
CA VAL A 166 -35.70 39.30 16.37
C VAL A 166 -36.88 40.12 15.90
N ARG A 167 -37.74 40.59 16.82
CA ARG A 167 -38.34 41.92 16.62
C ARG A 167 -37.29 42.98 16.94
N GLY A 168 -36.19 42.94 16.18
CA GLY A 168 -35.03 43.78 16.40
C GLY A 168 -35.44 45.24 16.38
N SER A 169 -35.17 45.94 17.48
CA SER A 169 -35.39 47.38 17.52
C SER A 169 -34.60 48.01 16.38
N HIS A 170 -35.25 48.90 15.61
CA HIS A 170 -34.56 49.64 14.56
C HIS A 170 -33.55 50.65 15.15
N THR A 171 -33.73 51.00 16.42
CA THR A 171 -32.82 51.89 17.15
C THR A 171 -31.68 51.10 17.79
N TRP A 172 -30.48 51.67 17.72
CA TRP A 172 -29.29 51.17 18.39
C TRP A 172 -29.15 51.85 19.74
N THR A 173 -29.17 51.08 20.83
CA THR A 173 -28.81 51.59 22.16
C THR A 173 -27.30 51.77 22.26
N GLU A 174 -26.84 52.57 23.22
CA GLU A 174 -25.41 52.75 23.46
C GLU A 174 -24.73 51.45 23.87
N GLU A 175 -25.39 50.63 24.70
CA GLU A 175 -24.95 49.30 25.08
C GLU A 175 -24.79 48.37 23.86
N GLU A 176 -25.79 48.32 22.97
CA GLU A 176 -25.72 47.53 21.73
C GLU A 176 -24.57 47.98 20.82
N ARG A 177 -24.30 49.29 20.74
CA ARG A 177 -23.18 49.82 19.96
C ARG A 177 -21.84 49.36 20.54
N ILE A 178 -21.65 49.49 21.86
CA ILE A 178 -20.41 49.08 22.53
C ILE A 178 -20.18 47.58 22.32
N ILE A 179 -21.21 46.74 22.50
CA ILE A 179 -21.12 45.29 22.27
C ILE A 179 -20.77 45.01 20.80
N ALA A 180 -21.46 45.65 19.85
CA ALA A 180 -21.19 45.48 18.42
C ALA A 180 -19.75 45.86 18.07
N PHE A 181 -19.22 46.96 18.62
CA PHE A 181 -17.83 47.35 18.46
C PHE A 181 -16.86 46.28 18.97
N HIS A 182 -17.04 45.80 20.20
CA HIS A 182 -16.16 44.77 20.77
C HIS A 182 -16.25 43.45 19.99
N CYS A 183 -17.43 43.05 19.55
CA CYS A 183 -17.62 41.86 18.73
C CYS A 183 -16.98 42.02 17.34
N LEU A 184 -17.09 43.19 16.71
CA LEU A 184 -16.41 43.47 15.43
C LEU A 184 -14.89 43.46 15.60
N LEU A 185 -14.35 43.95 16.71
CA LEU A 185 -12.91 43.83 17.00
C LEU A 185 -12.46 42.38 17.17
N ARG A 186 -13.28 41.55 17.83
CA ARG A 186 -12.94 40.14 18.13
C ARG A 186 -13.15 39.18 16.96
N TYR A 187 -14.26 39.33 16.23
CA TYR A 187 -14.69 38.44 15.16
C TYR A 187 -14.44 39.05 13.76
N GLY A 188 -13.97 40.29 13.70
CA GLY A 188 -13.73 40.99 12.45
C GLY A 188 -15.04 41.28 11.70
N ARG A 189 -15.08 40.84 10.44
CA ARG A 189 -16.22 41.06 9.52
C ARG A 189 -17.19 39.88 9.49
N ASP A 190 -17.14 38.99 10.48
CA ASP A 190 -18.11 37.93 10.67
C ASP A 190 -19.40 38.52 11.30
N PHE A 191 -20.25 39.10 10.44
CA PHE A 191 -21.48 39.77 10.87
C PHE A 191 -22.50 38.80 11.45
N ASP A 192 -22.44 37.51 11.11
CA ASP A 192 -23.33 36.50 11.62
C ASP A 192 -22.96 36.15 13.07
N ALA A 193 -21.67 35.97 13.38
CA ALA A 193 -21.19 35.77 14.74
C ALA A 193 -21.49 36.99 15.64
N VAL A 194 -21.31 38.22 15.10
CA VAL A 194 -21.63 39.45 15.83
C VAL A 194 -23.13 39.56 16.11
N ALA A 195 -23.98 39.24 15.13
CA ALA A 195 -25.43 39.24 15.30
C ALA A 195 -25.90 38.18 16.30
N GLU A 196 -25.27 37.00 16.32
CA GLU A 196 -25.56 35.93 17.28
C GLU A 196 -25.25 36.37 18.72
N VAL A 197 -24.10 37.02 18.95
CA VAL A 197 -23.75 37.55 20.28
C VAL A 197 -24.65 38.71 20.70
N LEU A 198 -25.06 39.58 19.76
CA LEU A 198 -25.97 40.68 20.05
C LEU A 198 -27.39 40.18 20.36
N GLY A 199 -27.88 39.16 19.66
CA GLY A 199 -29.22 38.58 19.83
C GLY A 199 -30.41 39.50 19.45
N THR A 200 -30.20 40.81 19.37
CA THR A 200 -31.24 41.83 19.14
C THR A 200 -31.20 42.46 17.74
N LYS A 201 -30.12 42.26 16.98
CA LYS A 201 -29.90 42.83 15.64
C LYS A 201 -29.54 41.72 14.66
N THR A 202 -30.07 41.79 13.44
CA THR A 202 -29.69 40.85 12.37
C THR A 202 -28.32 41.21 11.79
N SER A 203 -27.69 40.23 11.15
CA SER A 203 -26.43 40.39 10.40
C SER A 203 -26.45 41.59 9.44
N ASP A 204 -27.55 41.80 8.72
CA ASP A 204 -27.72 42.97 7.83
C ASP A 204 -27.70 44.31 8.59
N LYS A 205 -28.26 44.36 9.80
CA LYS A 205 -28.23 45.56 10.64
C LYS A 205 -26.84 45.83 11.18
N VAL A 206 -26.12 44.79 11.59
CA VAL A 206 -24.71 44.88 12.00
C VAL A 206 -23.86 45.36 10.82
N LYS A 207 -24.10 44.86 9.61
CA LYS A 207 -23.41 45.27 8.40
C LYS A 207 -23.65 46.76 8.09
N SER A 208 -24.88 47.23 8.21
CA SER A 208 -25.21 48.66 8.07
C SER A 208 -24.48 49.52 9.11
N PHE A 209 -24.44 49.06 10.37
CA PHE A 209 -23.71 49.73 11.43
C PHE A 209 -22.19 49.80 11.14
N TYR A 210 -21.61 48.71 10.65
CA TYR A 210 -20.22 48.68 10.22
C TYR A 210 -19.95 49.64 9.06
N THR A 211 -20.83 49.71 8.05
CA THR A 211 -20.63 50.63 6.93
C THR A 211 -20.67 52.10 7.36
N ASP A 212 -21.53 52.45 8.31
CA ASP A 212 -21.67 53.83 8.80
C ASP A 212 -20.42 54.28 9.58
N MET A 213 -19.78 53.37 10.32
CA MET A 213 -18.61 53.64 11.17
C MET A 213 -17.32 53.01 10.62
N LYS A 214 -17.29 52.72 9.31
CA LYS A 214 -16.26 51.89 8.67
C LYS A 214 -14.85 52.41 8.91
N ALA A 215 -14.64 53.72 8.78
CA ALA A 215 -13.32 54.33 8.92
C ALA A 215 -12.75 54.16 10.35
N ASP A 216 -13.61 54.33 11.36
CA ASP A 216 -13.20 54.21 12.75
C ASP A 216 -12.98 52.75 13.14
N ILE A 217 -13.86 51.85 12.68
CA ILE A 217 -13.75 50.41 12.96
C ILE A 217 -12.53 49.81 12.26
N ASP A 218 -12.31 50.10 10.96
CA ASP A 218 -11.15 49.57 10.23
C ASP A 218 -9.83 50.05 10.86
N LYS A 219 -9.75 51.30 11.30
CA LYS A 219 -8.57 51.83 12.00
C LYS A 219 -8.31 51.13 13.34
N LEU A 220 -9.36 50.77 14.07
CA LEU A 220 -9.22 50.02 15.33
C LEU A 220 -8.82 48.57 15.07
N LEU A 221 -9.38 47.94 14.04
CA LEU A 221 -9.01 46.59 13.61
C LEU A 221 -7.55 46.50 13.21
N GLU A 222 -7.06 47.47 12.43
CA GLU A 222 -5.66 47.54 12.02
C GLU A 222 -4.73 47.66 13.23
N LYS A 223 -5.03 48.58 14.16
CA LYS A 223 -4.26 48.73 15.40
C LYS A 223 -4.25 47.49 16.28
N GLU A 224 -5.37 46.77 16.35
CA GLU A 224 -5.44 45.55 17.17
C GLU A 224 -4.66 44.40 16.50
N ALA A 225 -4.72 44.29 15.18
CA ALA A 225 -3.89 43.36 14.41
C ALA A 225 -2.39 43.66 14.58
N GLU A 226 -1.99 44.93 14.56
CA GLU A 226 -0.60 45.33 14.85
C GLU A 226 -0.15 44.85 16.23
N LYS A 227 -0.92 45.12 17.29
CA LYS A 227 -0.61 44.64 18.64
C LYS A 227 -0.56 43.13 18.75
N GLU A 228 -1.47 42.41 18.08
CA GLU A 228 -1.47 40.95 18.08
C GLU A 228 -0.20 40.41 17.42
N THR A 229 0.23 41.01 16.30
CA THR A 229 1.50 40.65 15.66
C THR A 229 2.72 40.97 16.53
N GLU A 230 2.73 42.10 17.23
CA GLU A 230 3.78 42.42 18.21
C GLU A 230 3.84 41.39 19.33
N LEU A 231 2.68 40.97 19.85
CA LEU A 231 2.58 39.96 20.89
C LEU A 231 3.09 38.59 20.40
N ILE A 232 2.68 38.16 19.21
CA ILE A 232 3.15 36.92 18.57
C ILE A 232 4.67 36.96 18.36
N ASN A 233 5.20 38.08 17.85
CA ASN A 233 6.64 38.24 17.62
C ASN A 233 7.44 38.28 18.93
N SER A 234 6.83 38.73 20.03
CA SER A 234 7.44 38.73 21.35
C SER A 234 7.44 37.35 22.04
N PHE A 235 6.67 36.38 21.51
CA PHE A 235 6.49 35.07 22.12
C PHE A 235 7.58 34.09 21.67
N ASP A 236 8.46 33.72 22.59
CA ASP A 236 9.53 32.73 22.38
C ASP A 236 9.02 31.30 22.63
N VAL A 237 8.66 30.62 21.55
CA VAL A 237 8.09 29.26 21.57
C VAL A 237 9.07 28.23 22.15
N GLU A 238 10.38 28.38 21.90
CA GLU A 238 11.39 27.40 22.34
C GLU A 238 11.60 27.45 23.85
N LYS A 239 11.54 28.65 24.43
CA LYS A 239 11.66 28.85 25.87
C LYS A 239 10.43 28.35 26.66
N GLU A 240 9.23 28.46 26.11
CA GLU A 240 7.99 28.03 26.79
C GLU A 240 7.75 26.51 26.66
N LEU A 241 8.26 25.87 25.61
CA LEU A 241 8.14 24.42 25.40
C LEU A 241 9.33 23.62 25.94
N SER A 242 10.39 24.27 26.44
CA SER A 242 11.51 23.56 27.05
C SER A 242 11.06 22.87 28.33
N VAL A 243 10.78 21.58 28.23
CA VAL A 243 10.58 20.70 29.38
C VAL A 243 11.95 20.52 30.04
N ASP A 244 12.08 21.01 31.26
CA ASP A 244 13.25 20.82 32.10
C ASP A 244 13.40 19.31 32.39
N THR A 245 14.22 18.60 31.60
CA THR A 245 14.44 17.16 31.76
C THR A 245 15.30 16.89 32.99
N SER A 246 14.72 17.05 34.18
CA SER A 246 15.33 16.66 35.43
C SER A 246 14.98 15.22 35.78
N LYS A 247 16.04 14.41 35.81
CA LYS A 247 16.23 13.08 36.44
C LYS A 247 16.03 11.86 35.52
N THR A 248 17.16 11.39 35.01
CA THR A 248 17.42 10.00 34.66
C THR A 248 16.98 9.08 35.80
N VAL A 249 15.93 8.28 35.58
CA VAL A 249 15.53 7.22 36.49
C VAL A 249 16.50 6.06 36.29
N GLU A 250 17.35 5.80 37.28
CA GLU A 250 18.18 4.60 37.32
C GLU A 250 17.29 3.37 37.45
N VAL A 251 17.32 2.51 36.43
CA VAL A 251 16.66 1.20 36.45
C VAL A 251 17.55 0.25 37.25
N VAL A 252 17.13 -0.05 38.47
CA VAL A 252 17.74 -1.11 39.29
C VAL A 252 17.16 -2.45 38.84
N ASN A 253 18.00 -3.29 38.22
CA ASN A 253 17.67 -4.70 38.02
C ASN A 253 17.66 -5.40 39.38
N LEU A 254 16.55 -6.05 39.71
CA LEU A 254 16.45 -7.00 40.81
C LEU A 254 16.70 -8.39 40.23
N ASP A 255 17.88 -8.93 40.53
CA ASP A 255 18.17 -10.37 40.40
C ASP A 255 17.33 -11.20 41.40
#